data_AF-A0A950VNE1-F1
#
_entry.id   AF-A0A950VNE1-F1
#
_cell.length_a   1.000
_cell.length_b   1.000
_cell.length_c   1.000
_cell.angle_alpha   90.00
_cell.angle_beta   90.00
_cell.angle_gamma   90.00
#
_symmetry.space_group_name_H-M   'P 1'
#
loop_
_entity.id
_entity.type
_entity.pdbx_description
1 polymer ?
#
loop_
_entity_poly.entity_id
_entity_poly.type
_entity_poly.pdbx_seq_one_letter_code
_entity_poly.pdbx_strand_id
1 'polypeptide(L)' 'MTPVRENVLRLLAQMSERYPEWRLGQLVANVASWARQPTEPHETGIWDVEDEELLEALERHLKQAQGKVSG' A
#
# COMPACT_ATOMS: atom_id res chain seq x y z
N MET A 1 7.41 16.60 8.27
CA MET A 1 6.60 15.47 7.76
C MET A 1 5.24 16.02 7.37
N THR A 2 4.69 15.69 6.20
CA THR A 2 3.28 16.05 5.90
C THR A 2 2.34 15.05 6.61
N PRO A 3 1.10 15.44 6.93
CA PRO A 3 0.13 14.52 7.54
C PRO A 3 -0.13 13.26 6.68
N VAL A 4 -0.13 13.41 5.34
CA VAL A 4 -0.29 12.27 4.41
C VAL A 4 0.86 11.29 4.55
N ARG A 5 2.12 11.77 4.51
CA ARG A 5 3.30 10.92 4.65
C ARG A 5 3.36 10.20 5.99
N GLU A 6 2.99 10.88 7.07
CA GLU A 6 2.91 10.26 8.39
C GLU A 6 1.89 9.10 8.42
N ASN A 7 0.72 9.31 7.82
CA ASN A 7 -0.30 8.27 7.72
C ASN A 7 0.15 7.08 6.86
N VAL A 8 0.82 7.34 5.73
CA VAL A 8 1.40 6.28 4.89
C VAL A 8 2.36 5.43 5.72
N LEU A 9 3.32 6.05 6.43
CA LEU A 9 4.28 5.32 7.26
C LEU A 9 3.60 4.51 8.37
N ARG A 10 2.57 5.08 9.03
CA ARG A 10 1.78 4.39 10.06
C ARG A 10 1.03 3.17 9.51
N LEU A 11 0.47 3.27 8.31
CA LEU A 11 -0.24 2.14 7.68
C LEU A 11 0.73 1.09 7.12
N LEU A 12 1.88 1.50 6.60
CA LEU A 12 2.95 0.57 6.19
C LEU A 12 3.46 -0.25 7.39
N ALA A 13 3.56 0.34 8.58
CA ALA A 13 3.90 -0.40 9.79
C ALA A 13 2.86 -1.50 10.11
N GLN A 14 1.56 -1.17 10.08
CA GLN A 14 0.49 -2.16 10.26
C GLN A 14 0.51 -3.26 9.18
N MET A 15 0.82 -2.89 7.94
CA MET A 15 0.98 -3.85 6.86
C MET A 15 2.18 -4.78 7.07
N SER A 16 3.28 -4.26 7.62
CA SER A 16 4.47 -5.06 7.96
C SER A 16 4.18 -6.07 9.09
N GLU A 17 3.32 -5.72 10.04
CA GLU A 17 2.86 -6.65 11.08
C GLU A 17 1.93 -7.72 10.52
N ARG A 18 1.09 -7.35 9.54
CA ARG A 18 0.13 -8.27 8.91
C ARG A 18 0.79 -9.25 7.94
N TYR A 19 1.82 -8.82 7.22
CA TYR A 19 2.55 -9.59 6.22
C TYR A 19 4.05 -9.69 6.58
N PRO A 20 4.39 -10.35 7.69
CA PRO A 20 5.78 -10.42 8.19
C PRO A 20 6.73 -11.13 7.22
N GLU A 21 6.20 -11.92 6.27
CA GLU A 21 6.95 -12.60 5.23
C GLU A 21 7.36 -11.68 4.07
N TRP A 22 6.74 -10.49 3.95
CA TRP A 22 7.12 -9.52 2.92
C TRP A 22 8.26 -8.62 3.41
N ARG A 23 9.34 -8.58 2.62
CA ARG A 23 10.39 -7.56 2.80
C ARG A 23 9.81 -6.17 2.59
N LEU A 24 10.30 -5.15 3.30
CA LEU A 24 9.79 -3.77 3.20
C LEU A 24 9.70 -3.25 1.76
N GLY A 25 10.75 -3.44 0.95
CA GLY A 25 10.73 -3.00 -0.45
C GLY A 25 9.66 -3.73 -1.30
N GLN A 26 9.42 -5.02 -1.03
CA GLN A 26 8.34 -5.78 -1.68
C GLN A 26 6.97 -5.23 -1.27
N LEU A 27 6.81 -4.91 0.01
CA LEU A 27 5.57 -4.36 0.54
C LEU A 27 5.22 -3.03 -0.12
N VAL A 28 6.20 -2.12 -0.24
CA VAL A 28 6.02 -0.84 -0.92
C VAL A 28 5.68 -1.05 -2.40
N ALA A 29 6.39 -1.94 -3.10
CA ALA A 29 6.11 -2.25 -4.51
C ALA A 29 4.69 -2.83 -4.72
N ASN A 30 4.25 -3.72 -3.82
CA ASN A 30 2.91 -4.28 -3.87
C ASN A 30 1.85 -3.19 -3.70
N VAL A 31 2.01 -2.31 -2.71
CA VAL A 31 1.07 -1.21 -2.46
C VAL A 31 1.00 -0.25 -3.64
N ALA A 32 2.15 0.14 -4.20
CA ALA A 32 2.21 0.98 -5.40
C ALA A 32 1.47 0.35 -6.59
N SER A 33 1.62 -0.96 -6.79
CA SER A 33 0.89 -1.68 -7.85
C SER A 33 -0.63 -1.64 -7.68
N TRP A 34 -1.13 -1.62 -6.43
CA TRP A 34 -2.56 -1.50 -6.14
C TRP A 34 -3.10 -0.09 -6.38
N ALA A 35 -2.26 0.93 -6.20
CA ALA A 35 -2.65 2.32 -6.35
C ALA A 35 -3.01 2.65 -7.81
N ARG A 36 -2.17 2.24 -8.76
CA ARG A 36 -2.31 2.65 -10.17
C ARG A 36 -2.75 1.55 -11.14
N GLN A 37 -2.88 0.30 -10.72
CA GLN A 37 -3.25 -0.85 -11.58
C GLN A 37 -2.64 -0.74 -12.99
N PRO A 38 -1.32 -0.88 -13.11
CA PRO A 38 -0.61 -0.56 -14.33
C PRO A 38 -1.20 -1.31 -15.53
N THR A 39 -1.51 -0.55 -16.59
CA THR A 39 -2.09 -1.07 -17.82
C THR A 39 -1.06 -1.79 -18.68
N GLU A 40 0.22 -1.43 -18.53
CA GLU A 40 1.34 -2.07 -19.17
C GLU A 40 2.33 -2.67 -18.15
N PRO A 41 2.99 -3.82 -18.43
CA PRO A 41 3.89 -4.49 -17.48
C PRO A 41 5.05 -3.63 -16.96
N HIS A 42 5.42 -2.59 -17.70
CA HIS A 42 6.54 -1.69 -17.44
C HIS A 42 6.13 -0.36 -16.77
N GLU A 43 4.83 -0.13 -16.55
CA GLU A 43 4.28 1.06 -15.87
C GLU A 43 4.16 0.91 -14.35
N THR A 44 4.69 -0.18 -13.77
CA THR A 44 4.76 -0.40 -12.31
C THR A 44 5.80 0.49 -11.63
N GLY A 45 5.94 1.73 -12.09
CA GLY A 45 6.87 2.71 -11.53
C GLY A 45 6.38 3.16 -10.16
N ILE A 46 6.90 2.54 -9.10
CA ILE A 46 6.77 3.05 -7.72
C ILE A 46 7.13 4.55 -7.62
N TRP A 47 7.92 5.04 -8.57
CA TRP A 47 8.41 6.41 -8.71
C TRP A 47 7.33 7.42 -9.07
N ASP A 48 6.27 6.98 -9.76
CA ASP A 48 5.22 7.89 -10.23
C ASP A 48 4.06 7.99 -9.23
N VAL A 49 3.98 7.08 -8.24
CA VAL A 49 2.88 7.03 -7.26
C VAL A 49 3.06 8.10 -6.19
N GLU A 50 2.05 8.95 -6.03
CA GLU A 50 2.01 10.01 -5.02
C GLU A 50 1.64 9.48 -3.63
N ASP A 51 2.01 10.24 -2.58
CA ASP A 51 1.74 9.88 -1.19
C ASP A 51 0.23 9.66 -0.93
N GLU A 52 -0.65 10.43 -1.58
CA GLU A 52 -2.12 10.30 -1.48
C GLU A 52 -2.65 9.01 -2.10
N GLU A 53 -2.11 8.60 -3.26
CA GLU A 53 -2.52 7.37 -3.95
C GLU A 53 -2.07 6.13 -3.16
N LEU A 54 -0.87 6.20 -2.57
CA LEU A 54 -0.34 5.21 -1.63
C LEU A 54 -1.26 5.08 -0.40
N LEU A 55 -1.68 6.21 0.17
CA LEU A 55 -2.58 6.23 1.33
C LEU A 55 -3.93 5.58 0.99
N GLU A 56 -4.55 5.95 -0.13
CA GLU A 56 -5.83 5.38 -0.55
C GLU A 56 -5.74 3.86 -0.77
N ALA A 57 -4.66 3.38 -1.40
CA ALA A 57 -4.44 1.97 -1.63
C ALA A 57 -4.30 1.18 -0.30
N LEU A 58 -3.57 1.72 0.67
CA LEU A 58 -3.39 1.13 2.00
C LEU A 58 -4.72 1.05 2.76
N GLU A 59 -5.47 2.15 2.81
CA GLU A 59 -6.77 2.21 3.48
C GLU A 59 -7.77 1.23 2.86
N ARG A 60 -7.84 1.19 1.52
CA ARG A 60 -8.69 0.26 0.77
C ARG A 60 -8.35 -1.20 1.09
N HIS A 61 -7.06 -1.56 1.06
CA HIS A 61 -6.61 -2.92 1.33
C HIS A 61 -6.92 -3.36 2.77
N LEU A 62 -6.59 -2.51 3.76
CA LEU A 62 -6.84 -2.81 5.16
C LEU A 62 -8.35 -2.92 5.47
N LYS A 63 -9.19 -2.09 4.86
CA LYS A 63 -10.66 -2.17 5.01
C LYS A 63 -11.22 -3.47 4.43
N GLN A 64 -10.76 -3.88 3.24
CA GLN A 64 -11.17 -5.15 2.63
C GLN A 64 -10.70 -6.36 3.45
N ALA A 65 -9.51 -6.26 4.04
CA ALA A 65 -8.94 -7.31 4.87
C ALA A 65 -9.70 -7.50 6.21
N GLN A 66 -10.30 -6.45 6.75
CA GLN A 66 -11.16 -6.54 7.94
C GLN A 66 -12.53 -7.15 7.63
N GLY A 67 -13.11 -6.86 6.45
CA GLY A 67 -14.40 -7.43 6.04
C GLY A 67 -14.37 -8.93 5.72
N LYS A 68 -13.20 -9.52 5.47
CA LYS A 68 -13.04 -10.95 5.15
C LYS A 68 -12.91 -11.87 6.38
N VAL A 69 -12.84 -11.33 7.59
CA VAL A 69 -12.75 -12.13 8.83
C VAL A 69 -14.14 -12.49 9.40
N SER A 70 -15.22 -12.02 8.76
CA SER A 70 -16.62 -12.23 9.19
C SER A 70 -17.43 -13.17 8.27
N GLY A 71 -16.76 -14.00 7.46
CA GLY A 71 -17.40 -14.96 6.55
C GLY A 71 -16.89 -16.38 6.75
#